data_AF-A0A3N0BU67-F1
#
_entry.id   AF-A0A3N0BU67-F1
#
_cell.length_a   1.000
_cell.length_b   1.000
_cell.length_c   1.000
_cell.angle_alpha   90.00
_cell.angle_beta   90.00
_cell.angle_gamma   90.00
#
_symmetry.space_group_name_H-M   'P 1'
#
loop_
_entity.id
_entity.type
_entity.pdbx_description
1 polymer ?
#
loop_
_entity_poly.entity_id
_entity_poly.type
_entity_poly.pdbx_seq_one_letter_code
_entity_poly.pdbx_strand_id
1 'polypeptide(L)'
;MLDEPSFSLPEKYHKESLWHRNWKKAFPENYREKSFCCKITGELHRADVFTPCSTAIEFQNSPISLAEMQSREAFYPNMIWILNGKKFKGFRILKNLPHPDDSKLLDYEFCNTDHLSMVRKAEIKNGVVKPKVLNFYHPEIKGVAITSNFYHFCWKQPHAVWFAAKAPILVDLGGHFLYRMLSREQLSGNFPYLEMISRKTFIEGYLCFE
;
A
#
# COMPACT_ATOMS: atom_id res chain seq x y z
N MET A 1 41.04 37.18 5.81
CA MET A 1 40.04 36.37 5.09
C MET A 1 39.75 35.19 5.98
N LEU A 2 38.54 35.15 6.56
CA LEU A 2 38.12 34.04 7.41
C LEU A 2 37.54 32.98 6.47
N ASP A 3 38.12 31.78 6.50
CA ASP A 3 37.61 30.63 5.76
C ASP A 3 36.23 30.27 6.33
N GLU A 4 35.19 30.42 5.51
CA GLU A 4 33.85 29.91 5.78
C GLU A 4 33.92 28.37 5.90
N PRO A 5 33.42 27.76 6.99
CA PRO A 5 33.41 26.31 7.11
C PRO A 5 32.48 25.73 6.04
N SER A 6 33.02 24.86 5.19
CA SER A 6 32.21 24.10 4.25
C SER A 6 31.27 23.20 5.05
N PHE A 7 29.98 23.53 5.01
CA PHE A 7 28.94 22.67 5.57
C PHE A 7 28.88 21.37 4.73
N SER A 8 29.64 20.38 5.15
CA SER A 8 29.48 19.01 4.66
C SER A 8 28.18 18.46 5.24
N LEU A 9 27.17 18.29 4.37
CA LEU A 9 25.94 17.61 4.74
C LEU A 9 26.28 16.17 5.19
N PRO A 10 25.67 15.65 6.27
CA PRO A 10 26.00 14.34 6.78
C PRO A 10 25.79 13.24 5.72
N GLU A 11 26.69 12.26 5.69
CA GLU A 11 26.87 11.20 4.70
C GLU A 11 25.59 10.43 4.31
N LYS A 12 24.57 10.45 5.18
CA LYS A 12 23.23 9.90 4.94
C LYS A 12 22.50 10.56 3.76
N TYR A 13 22.76 11.85 3.47
CA TYR A 13 22.11 12.59 2.39
C TYR A 13 22.53 12.12 0.98
N HIS A 14 23.68 11.45 0.83
CA HIS A 14 24.15 10.99 -0.48
C HIS A 14 23.52 9.66 -0.92
N LYS A 15 22.89 8.90 -0.01
CA LYS A 15 22.26 7.59 -0.30
C LYS A 15 20.75 7.63 -0.48
N GLU A 16 20.11 8.74 -0.10
CA GLU A 16 18.67 8.89 -0.22
C GLU A 16 18.24 9.21 -1.66
N SER A 17 17.25 8.47 -2.16
CA SER A 17 16.71 8.73 -3.50
C SER A 17 15.94 10.05 -3.57
N LEU A 18 15.97 10.71 -4.73
CA LEU A 18 15.18 11.92 -4.99
C LEU A 18 13.69 11.70 -4.69
N TRP A 19 13.16 10.52 -5.03
CA TRP A 19 11.78 10.12 -4.75
C TRP A 19 11.45 10.21 -3.25
N HIS A 20 12.29 9.61 -2.41
CA HIS A 20 12.14 9.58 -0.95
C HIS A 20 12.21 10.99 -0.35
N ARG A 21 13.21 11.77 -0.77
CA ARG A 21 13.36 13.16 -0.34
C ARG A 21 12.16 14.01 -0.72
N ASN A 22 11.63 13.85 -1.93
CA ASN A 22 10.46 14.59 -2.40
C ASN A 22 9.18 14.21 -1.64
N TRP A 23 9.06 12.95 -1.22
CA TRP A 23 7.97 12.50 -0.36
C TRP A 23 8.01 13.17 1.02
N LYS A 24 9.16 13.16 1.70
CA LYS A 24 9.32 13.89 2.97
C LYS A 24 9.03 15.38 2.82
N LYS A 25 9.54 16.01 1.77
CA LYS A 25 9.32 17.45 1.50
C LYS A 25 7.86 17.84 1.29
N ALA A 26 6.98 16.89 1.00
CA ALA A 26 5.56 17.15 0.82
C ALA A 26 4.81 17.42 2.15
N PHE A 27 5.43 17.13 3.29
CA PHE A 27 4.89 17.39 4.63
C PHE A 27 5.62 18.55 5.31
N PRO A 28 5.05 19.28 6.28
CA PRO A 28 5.72 20.31 7.07
C PRO A 28 7.03 19.85 7.72
N GLU A 29 8.00 20.76 7.88
CA GLU A 29 9.32 20.42 8.44
C GLU A 29 9.25 19.87 9.86
N ASN A 30 8.34 20.40 10.67
CA ASN A 30 8.07 19.92 12.03
C ASN A 30 7.48 18.49 12.08
N TYR A 31 7.13 17.85 10.95
CA TYR A 31 6.67 16.45 10.92
C TYR A 31 7.78 15.49 10.48
N ARG A 32 8.80 15.98 9.77
CA ARG A 32 9.79 15.14 9.10
C ARG A 32 10.80 14.59 10.10
N GLU A 33 11.23 13.35 9.86
CA GLU A 33 12.45 12.77 10.43
C GLU A 33 12.49 12.73 11.96
N LYS A 34 11.34 12.57 12.61
CA LYS A 34 11.19 12.53 14.07
C LYS A 34 11.80 11.26 14.65
N SER A 35 12.64 11.42 15.66
CA SER A 35 13.31 10.33 16.35
C SER A 35 12.68 10.07 17.71
N PHE A 36 12.52 8.79 18.03
CA PHE A 36 11.90 8.30 19.26
C PHE A 36 12.73 7.17 19.82
N CYS A 37 12.87 7.13 21.14
CA CYS A 37 13.57 6.05 21.83
C CYS A 37 12.56 5.06 22.41
N CYS A 38 12.73 3.77 22.09
CA CYS A 38 11.98 2.71 22.72
C CYS A 38 12.41 2.56 24.17
N LYS A 39 11.52 2.87 25.11
CA LYS A 39 11.83 2.76 26.55
C LYS A 39 12.08 1.32 27.00
N ILE A 40 11.59 0.33 26.24
CA ILE A 40 11.71 -1.10 26.59
C ILE A 40 13.01 -1.67 26.03
N THR A 41 13.28 -1.48 24.74
CA THR A 41 14.45 -2.08 24.06
C THR A 41 15.66 -1.17 24.02
N GLY A 42 15.48 0.14 24.26
CA GLY A 42 16.52 1.17 24.07
C GLY A 42 16.77 1.53 22.60
N GLU A 43 16.06 0.91 21.67
CA GLU A 43 16.23 1.14 20.23
C GLU A 43 15.75 2.53 19.81
N LEU A 44 16.54 3.18 18.95
CA LEU A 44 16.18 4.48 18.37
C LEU A 44 15.48 4.27 17.04
N HIS A 45 14.21 4.67 16.97
CA HIS A 45 13.44 4.70 15.74
C HIS A 45 13.36 6.13 15.20
N ARG A 46 13.44 6.28 13.88
CA ARG A 46 13.28 7.58 13.22
C ARG A 46 12.29 7.45 12.08
N ALA A 47 11.10 8.02 12.26
CA ALA A 47 10.05 8.05 11.24
C ALA A 47 10.40 9.07 10.16
N ASP A 48 10.22 8.73 8.89
CA ASP A 48 10.37 9.70 7.79
C ASP A 48 9.42 10.89 7.94
N VAL A 49 8.16 10.63 8.29
CA VAL A 49 7.14 11.60 8.65
C VAL A 49 6.36 11.09 9.85
N PHE A 50 6.18 11.94 10.85
CA PHE A 50 5.32 11.69 12.01
C PHE A 50 4.35 12.87 12.19
N THR A 51 3.06 12.56 12.11
CA THR A 51 1.98 13.55 12.03
C THR A 51 1.39 13.87 13.42
N PRO A 52 0.70 15.01 13.60
CA PRO A 52 0.06 15.36 14.87
C PRO A 52 -0.98 14.34 15.35
N CYS A 53 -1.65 13.65 14.43
CA CYS A 53 -2.56 12.54 14.75
C CYS A 53 -1.82 11.22 15.07
N SER A 54 -0.56 11.30 15.50
CA SER A 54 0.27 10.18 15.93
C SER A 54 0.41 9.06 14.90
N THR A 55 0.38 9.41 13.61
CA THR A 55 0.61 8.46 12.51
C THR A 55 2.01 8.61 11.95
N ALA A 56 2.77 7.52 11.95
CA ALA A 56 4.05 7.40 11.25
C ALA A 56 3.81 7.05 9.78
N ILE A 57 4.44 7.79 8.86
CA ILE A 57 4.43 7.50 7.43
C ILE A 57 5.88 7.24 7.04
N GLU A 58 6.16 6.03 6.57
CA GLU A 58 7.51 5.58 6.20
C GLU A 58 7.56 5.35 4.68
N PHE A 59 8.59 5.91 4.03
CA PHE A 59 8.77 5.78 2.59
C PHE A 59 9.85 4.74 2.30
N GLN A 60 9.57 3.81 1.40
CA GLN A 60 10.53 2.77 1.09
C GLN A 60 10.79 2.60 -0.41
N ASN A 61 12.04 2.83 -0.80
CA ASN A 61 12.51 2.75 -2.19
C ASN A 61 13.05 1.36 -2.58
N SER A 62 13.42 0.53 -1.60
CA SER A 62 13.98 -0.82 -1.76
C SER A 62 13.44 -1.76 -0.69
N PRO A 63 13.34 -3.07 -0.90
CA PRO A 63 12.90 -3.99 0.16
C PRO A 63 13.78 -3.89 1.41
N ILE A 64 13.15 -4.00 2.59
CA ILE A 64 13.83 -4.14 3.88
C ILE A 64 13.73 -5.58 4.38
N SER A 65 14.48 -5.91 5.43
CA SER A 65 14.35 -7.22 6.06
C SER A 65 13.00 -7.38 6.74
N LEU A 66 12.53 -8.61 6.88
CA LEU A 66 11.30 -8.91 7.62
C LEU A 66 11.38 -8.41 9.07
N ALA A 67 12.53 -8.60 9.73
CA ALA A 67 12.76 -8.15 11.10
C ALA A 67 12.70 -6.62 11.23
N GLU A 68 13.27 -5.87 10.29
CA GLU A 68 13.22 -4.41 10.29
C GLU A 68 11.79 -3.90 10.09
N MET A 69 11.05 -4.50 9.15
CA MET A 69 9.63 -4.18 8.91
C MET A 69 8.81 -4.42 10.19
N GLN A 70 8.95 -5.60 10.80
CA GLN A 70 8.24 -5.97 12.03
C GLN A 70 8.61 -5.07 13.22
N SER A 71 9.90 -4.73 13.38
CA SER A 71 10.39 -3.84 14.43
C SER A 71 9.74 -2.45 14.32
N ARG A 72 9.66 -1.90 13.11
CA ARG A 72 9.00 -0.60 12.87
C ARG A 72 7.49 -0.64 13.13
N GLU A 73 6.79 -1.66 12.63
CA GLU A 73 5.35 -1.82 12.87
C GLU A 73 5.02 -2.09 14.34
N ALA A 74 5.89 -2.80 15.08
CA ALA A 74 5.70 -2.99 16.51
C ALA A 74 5.93 -1.70 17.30
N PHE A 75 6.81 -0.81 16.81
CA PHE A 75 7.12 0.45 17.47
C PHE A 75 6.04 1.52 17.25
N TYR A 76 5.48 1.62 16.05
CA TYR A 76 4.47 2.62 15.70
C TYR A 76 3.07 2.02 15.64
N PRO A 77 2.16 2.31 16.60
CA PRO A 77 0.81 1.74 16.60
C PRO A 77 -0.03 2.13 15.38
N ASN A 78 0.15 3.37 14.91
CA ASN A 78 -0.47 3.88 13.69
C ASN A 78 0.64 4.17 12.69
N MET A 79 0.74 3.31 11.67
CA MET A 79 1.81 3.39 10.69
C MET A 79 1.29 3.14 9.29
N ILE A 80 1.88 3.80 8.30
CA ILE A 80 1.59 3.61 6.87
C ILE A 80 2.90 3.46 6.11
N TRP A 81 2.96 2.46 5.25
CA TRP A 81 4.03 2.30 4.26
C TRP A 81 3.66 2.98 2.95
N ILE A 82 4.57 3.79 2.40
CA ILE A 82 4.50 4.20 1.00
C ILE A 82 5.69 3.62 0.25
N LEU A 83 5.42 2.76 -0.73
CA LEU A 83 6.44 2.07 -1.49
C LEU A 83 6.68 2.74 -2.84
N ASN A 84 7.94 2.83 -3.25
CA ASN A 84 8.29 3.27 -4.60
C ASN A 84 8.00 2.17 -5.62
N GLY A 85 6.77 2.16 -6.14
CA GLY A 85 6.31 1.15 -7.08
C GLY A 85 6.86 1.30 -8.49
N LYS A 86 7.50 2.42 -8.85
CA LYS A 86 8.12 2.62 -10.18
C LYS A 86 9.15 1.55 -10.53
N LYS A 87 9.74 0.91 -9.52
CA LYS A 87 10.75 -0.15 -9.68
C LYS A 87 10.17 -1.56 -9.65
N PHE A 88 8.87 -1.72 -9.38
CA PHE A 88 8.25 -3.03 -9.27
C PHE A 88 8.14 -3.68 -10.64
N LYS A 89 8.91 -4.75 -10.84
CA LYS A 89 8.81 -5.57 -12.05
C LYS A 89 7.46 -6.29 -12.06
N GLY A 90 6.75 -6.22 -13.17
CA GLY A 90 5.49 -6.94 -13.36
C GLY A 90 4.35 -6.50 -12.45
N PHE A 91 4.43 -5.33 -11.80
CA PHE A 91 3.28 -4.67 -11.17
C PHE A 91 2.46 -3.98 -12.26
N ARG A 92 1.23 -4.44 -12.49
CA ARG A 92 0.32 -3.92 -13.51
C ARG A 92 -1.05 -3.72 -12.89
N ILE A 93 -1.57 -2.50 -13.00
CA ILE A 93 -2.98 -2.22 -12.76
C ILE A 93 -3.76 -2.81 -13.92
N LEU A 94 -4.79 -3.61 -13.61
CA LEU A 94 -5.62 -4.31 -14.59
C LEU A 94 -6.96 -3.58 -14.72
N LYS A 95 -8.08 -4.30 -14.58
CA LYS A 95 -9.42 -3.77 -14.76
C LYS A 95 -9.96 -3.12 -13.49
N ASN A 96 -10.79 -2.11 -13.66
CA ASN A 96 -11.63 -1.57 -12.60
C ASN A 96 -12.51 -2.67 -12.00
N LEU A 97 -12.72 -2.60 -10.70
CA LEU A 97 -13.55 -3.50 -9.93
C LEU A 97 -14.86 -2.82 -9.53
N PRO A 98 -15.94 -3.61 -9.35
CA PRO A 98 -17.02 -3.16 -8.48
C PRO A 98 -16.50 -2.95 -7.05
N HIS A 99 -17.31 -2.37 -6.18
CA HIS A 99 -16.96 -2.37 -4.76
C HIS A 99 -16.77 -3.83 -4.29
N PRO A 100 -15.62 -4.23 -3.72
CA PRO A 100 -15.36 -5.62 -3.37
C PRO A 100 -16.40 -6.22 -2.40
N ASP A 101 -16.97 -5.39 -1.53
CA ASP A 101 -18.04 -5.76 -0.59
C ASP A 101 -19.46 -5.39 -1.08
N ASP A 102 -19.66 -5.21 -2.40
CA ASP A 102 -21.01 -5.01 -2.94
C ASP A 102 -21.92 -6.19 -2.56
N SER A 103 -23.10 -5.88 -2.03
CA SER A 103 -24.13 -6.85 -1.63
C SER A 103 -24.45 -7.90 -2.71
N LYS A 104 -24.37 -7.54 -4.00
CA LYS A 104 -24.62 -8.44 -5.13
C LYS A 104 -23.50 -9.47 -5.35
N LEU A 105 -22.35 -9.28 -4.69
CA LEU A 105 -21.18 -10.14 -4.79
C LEU A 105 -21.02 -11.08 -3.59
N LEU A 106 -21.98 -11.10 -2.65
CA LEU A 106 -21.89 -11.91 -1.43
C LEU A 106 -21.82 -13.42 -1.73
N ASP A 107 -22.48 -13.88 -2.80
CA ASP A 107 -22.50 -15.28 -3.21
C ASP A 107 -21.41 -15.64 -4.24
N TYR A 108 -20.48 -14.73 -4.50
CA TYR A 108 -19.44 -14.88 -5.52
C TYR A 108 -18.04 -14.61 -4.97
N GLU A 109 -17.05 -15.33 -5.49
CA GLU A 109 -15.64 -15.16 -5.18
C GLU A 109 -14.87 -14.76 -6.43
N PHE A 110 -13.98 -13.77 -6.33
CA PHE A 110 -13.10 -13.38 -7.42
C PHE A 110 -12.07 -14.46 -7.72
N CYS A 111 -11.84 -14.73 -9.00
CA CYS A 111 -10.79 -15.62 -9.45
C CYS A 111 -9.42 -14.92 -9.38
N ASN A 112 -8.41 -15.62 -8.85
CA ASN A 112 -7.01 -15.17 -8.86
C ASN A 112 -6.35 -15.37 -10.23
N THR A 113 -6.89 -14.71 -11.27
CA THR A 113 -6.34 -14.70 -12.64
C THR A 113 -6.25 -13.27 -13.16
N ASP A 114 -5.47 -13.02 -14.23
CA ASP A 114 -5.40 -11.70 -14.87
C ASP A 114 -6.77 -11.25 -15.47
N HIS A 115 -7.70 -12.19 -15.68
CA HIS A 115 -9.04 -11.90 -16.17
C HIS A 115 -10.00 -11.65 -15.01
N LEU A 116 -10.65 -10.48 -15.05
CA LEU A 116 -11.70 -10.13 -14.09
C LEU A 116 -12.89 -11.08 -14.24
N SER A 117 -12.98 -12.02 -13.32
CA SER A 117 -13.96 -13.10 -13.33
C SER A 117 -14.23 -13.59 -11.91
N MET A 118 -15.34 -14.30 -11.75
CA MET A 118 -15.81 -14.82 -10.47
C MET A 118 -16.32 -16.25 -10.59
N VAL A 119 -16.46 -16.92 -9.46
CA VAL A 119 -17.09 -18.23 -9.31
C VAL A 119 -18.14 -18.16 -8.21
N ARG A 120 -19.11 -19.07 -8.21
CA ARG A 120 -20.12 -19.10 -7.14
C ARG A 120 -19.49 -19.67 -5.88
N LYS A 121 -19.70 -18.99 -4.75
CA LYS A 121 -19.26 -19.43 -3.42
C LYS A 121 -19.81 -20.82 -3.08
N ALA A 122 -21.02 -21.15 -3.51
CA ALA A 122 -21.62 -22.47 -3.32
C ALA A 122 -20.83 -23.59 -4.02
N GLU A 123 -20.30 -23.35 -5.22
CA GLU A 123 -19.49 -24.35 -5.95
C GLU A 123 -18.16 -24.62 -5.21
N ILE A 124 -17.56 -23.59 -4.63
CA ILE A 124 -16.36 -23.71 -3.78
C ILE A 124 -16.68 -24.51 -2.50
N LYS A 125 -17.76 -24.15 -1.79
CA LYS A 125 -18.21 -24.87 -0.58
C LYS A 125 -18.48 -26.36 -0.83
N ASN A 126 -19.04 -26.69 -1.99
CA ASN A 126 -19.36 -28.06 -2.37
C ASN A 126 -18.14 -28.84 -2.91
N GLY A 127 -16.94 -28.24 -2.92
CA GLY A 127 -15.72 -28.90 -3.40
C GLY A 127 -15.72 -29.19 -4.90
N VAL A 128 -16.45 -28.41 -5.70
CA VAL A 128 -16.48 -28.59 -7.16
C VAL A 128 -15.08 -28.34 -7.72
N VAL A 129 -14.50 -29.36 -8.37
CA VAL A 129 -13.11 -29.33 -8.87
C VAL A 129 -12.89 -28.25 -9.94
N LYS A 130 -13.92 -27.95 -10.75
CA LYS A 130 -13.88 -26.94 -11.81
C LYS A 130 -15.15 -26.09 -11.77
N PRO A 131 -15.24 -25.10 -10.87
CA PRO A 131 -16.40 -24.23 -10.77
C PRO A 131 -16.58 -23.42 -12.06
N LYS A 132 -17.84 -23.11 -12.40
CA LYS A 132 -18.14 -22.32 -13.61
C LYS A 132 -17.68 -20.87 -13.44
N VAL A 133 -16.71 -20.46 -14.26
CA VAL A 133 -16.20 -19.08 -14.30
C VAL A 133 -17.21 -18.14 -14.95
N LEU A 134 -17.48 -17.02 -14.29
CA LEU A 134 -18.41 -15.97 -14.70
C LEU A 134 -17.63 -14.68 -14.95
N ASN A 135 -17.84 -14.07 -16.11
CA ASN A 135 -17.37 -12.70 -16.37
C ASN A 135 -18.47 -11.68 -16.01
N PHE A 136 -18.11 -10.41 -15.96
CA PHE A 136 -19.04 -9.31 -15.64
C PHE A 136 -20.07 -8.99 -16.74
N TYR A 137 -20.15 -9.80 -17.80
CA TYR A 137 -21.24 -9.77 -18.78
C TYR A 137 -22.27 -10.88 -18.54
N HIS A 138 -21.99 -11.83 -17.63
CA HIS A 138 -22.91 -12.92 -17.32
C HIS A 138 -24.21 -12.39 -16.70
N PRO A 139 -25.41 -12.91 -17.08
CA PRO A 139 -26.70 -12.41 -16.59
C PRO A 139 -26.82 -12.28 -15.07
N GLU A 140 -26.14 -13.15 -14.33
CA GLU A 140 -26.09 -13.14 -12.86
C GLU A 140 -25.39 -11.93 -12.25
N ILE A 141 -24.31 -11.44 -12.88
CA ILE A 141 -23.44 -10.40 -12.29
C ILE A 141 -23.27 -9.14 -13.16
N LYS A 142 -23.92 -9.09 -14.33
CA LYS A 142 -23.89 -7.92 -15.24
C LYS A 142 -24.48 -6.63 -14.64
N GLY A 143 -25.25 -6.72 -13.55
CA GLY A 143 -25.89 -5.58 -12.90
C GLY A 143 -25.07 -4.95 -11.77
N VAL A 144 -23.82 -5.38 -11.58
CA VAL A 144 -22.91 -4.86 -10.56
C VAL A 144 -22.14 -3.68 -11.15
N ALA A 145 -22.22 -2.52 -10.50
CA ALA A 145 -21.60 -1.30 -10.99
C ALA A 145 -20.08 -1.39 -10.84
N ILE A 146 -19.34 -1.20 -11.93
CA ILE A 146 -17.88 -1.05 -11.89
C ILE A 146 -17.54 0.36 -11.41
N THR A 147 -16.59 0.46 -10.48
CA THR A 147 -16.18 1.73 -9.89
C THR A 147 -14.85 2.21 -10.47
N SER A 148 -14.59 3.52 -10.41
CA SER A 148 -13.29 4.09 -10.76
C SER A 148 -12.25 3.95 -9.64
N ASN A 149 -12.64 3.49 -8.45
CA ASN A 149 -11.80 3.59 -7.25
C ASN A 149 -11.06 2.29 -6.97
N PHE A 150 -11.65 1.14 -7.32
CA PHE A 150 -11.05 -0.16 -7.06
C PHE A 150 -10.52 -0.78 -8.35
N TYR A 151 -9.37 -1.45 -8.24
CA TYR A 151 -8.70 -2.06 -9.37
C TYR A 151 -8.22 -3.46 -9.02
N HIS A 152 -8.40 -4.36 -9.98
CA HIS A 152 -7.65 -5.59 -10.03
C HIS A 152 -6.20 -5.28 -10.40
N PHE A 153 -5.26 -6.10 -9.94
CA PHE A 153 -3.86 -5.93 -10.30
C PHE A 153 -3.13 -7.27 -10.36
N CYS A 154 -1.99 -7.23 -11.03
CA CYS A 154 -1.03 -8.32 -11.05
C CYS A 154 0.29 -7.78 -10.52
N TRP A 155 0.97 -8.52 -9.63
CA TRP A 155 2.33 -8.22 -9.22
C TRP A 155 3.19 -9.47 -9.31
N LYS A 156 3.98 -9.57 -10.39
CA LYS A 156 4.92 -10.68 -10.57
C LYS A 156 6.17 -10.46 -9.71
N GLN A 157 6.66 -11.53 -9.09
CA GLN A 157 7.87 -11.50 -8.22
C GLN A 157 7.81 -10.43 -7.12
N PRO A 158 6.72 -10.38 -6.33
CA PRO A 158 6.60 -9.37 -5.31
C PRO A 158 7.52 -9.72 -4.12
N HIS A 159 8.08 -8.71 -3.45
CA HIS A 159 8.95 -8.95 -2.31
C HIS A 159 8.12 -9.45 -1.12
N ALA A 160 8.44 -10.65 -0.64
CA ALA A 160 7.64 -11.35 0.39
C ALA A 160 7.42 -10.54 1.67
N VAL A 161 8.38 -9.66 2.05
CA VAL A 161 8.28 -8.78 3.22
C VAL A 161 6.99 -7.95 3.22
N TRP A 162 6.53 -7.48 2.05
CA TRP A 162 5.36 -6.62 1.95
C TRP A 162 4.02 -7.37 2.10
N PHE A 163 4.00 -8.70 1.97
CA PHE A 163 2.79 -9.49 2.31
C PHE A 163 2.73 -9.84 3.79
N ALA A 164 3.85 -9.73 4.52
CA ALA A 164 3.89 -9.94 5.96
C ALA A 164 3.59 -8.66 6.75
N ALA A 165 3.58 -7.50 6.08
CA ALA A 165 3.26 -6.22 6.68
C ALA A 165 1.79 -6.18 7.13
N LYS A 166 1.57 -5.64 8.34
CA LYS A 166 0.25 -5.44 8.91
C LYS A 166 -0.21 -3.99 8.75
N ALA A 167 0.74 -3.05 8.68
CA ALA A 167 0.44 -1.67 8.41
C ALA A 167 -0.07 -1.49 6.97
N PRO A 168 -1.03 -0.55 6.73
CA PRO A 168 -1.47 -0.22 5.38
C PRO A 168 -0.30 0.10 4.44
N ILE A 169 -0.33 -0.52 3.26
CA ILE A 169 0.65 -0.28 2.19
C ILE A 169 0.00 0.50 1.07
N LEU A 170 0.62 1.62 0.71
CA LEU A 170 0.31 2.40 -0.50
C LEU A 170 1.48 2.30 -1.47
N VAL A 171 1.18 2.06 -2.74
CA VAL A 171 2.17 2.00 -3.82
C VAL A 171 2.12 3.29 -4.63
N ASP A 172 3.25 3.99 -4.71
CA ASP A 172 3.44 5.15 -5.59
C ASP A 172 4.04 4.71 -6.93
N LEU A 173 3.21 4.68 -7.97
CA LEU A 173 3.65 4.44 -9.35
C LEU A 173 4.08 5.74 -10.06
N GLY A 174 4.05 6.87 -9.37
CA GLY A 174 4.21 8.21 -9.91
C GLY A 174 2.87 8.86 -10.29
N GLY A 175 2.96 10.12 -10.75
CA GLY A 175 1.78 10.90 -11.13
C GLY A 175 1.00 11.39 -9.92
N HIS A 176 -0.34 11.38 -10.03
CA HIS A 176 -1.25 12.01 -9.08
C HIS A 176 -1.91 11.04 -8.09
N PHE A 177 -1.73 9.72 -8.25
CA PHE A 177 -2.46 8.72 -7.48
C PHE A 177 -1.51 7.77 -6.73
N LEU A 178 -1.98 7.33 -5.57
CA LEU A 178 -1.46 6.23 -4.78
C LEU A 178 -2.40 5.05 -4.90
N TYR A 179 -1.86 3.84 -4.75
CA TYR A 179 -2.66 2.61 -4.80
C TYR A 179 -2.51 1.86 -3.48
N ARG A 180 -3.53 1.95 -2.63
CA ARG A 180 -3.59 1.21 -1.36
C ARG A 180 -3.84 -0.26 -1.66
N MET A 181 -2.96 -1.13 -1.19
CA MET A 181 -3.12 -2.57 -1.29
C MET A 181 -4.08 -3.06 -0.22
N LEU A 182 -5.12 -3.77 -0.65
CA LEU A 182 -6.15 -4.34 0.20
C LEU A 182 -6.37 -5.81 -0.18
N SER A 183 -7.10 -6.52 0.67
CA SER A 183 -7.42 -7.92 0.46
C SER A 183 -8.88 -8.18 0.85
N ARG A 184 -9.60 -8.91 0.00
CA ARG A 184 -10.93 -9.44 0.30
C ARG A 184 -10.76 -10.89 0.74
N GLU A 185 -11.28 -11.23 1.92
CA GLU A 185 -11.29 -12.61 2.39
C GLU A 185 -12.32 -13.43 1.59
N GLN A 186 -11.91 -14.62 1.13
CA GLN A 186 -12.73 -15.54 0.35
C GLN A 186 -12.35 -16.98 0.67
N LEU A 187 -13.25 -17.94 0.42
CA LEU A 187 -13.00 -19.36 0.67
C LEU A 187 -11.93 -19.93 -0.25
N SER A 188 -11.84 -19.45 -1.49
CA SER A 188 -10.81 -19.82 -2.46
C SER A 188 -9.44 -19.19 -2.20
N GLY A 189 -9.26 -18.57 -1.03
CA GLY A 189 -8.10 -17.76 -0.68
C GLY A 189 -8.33 -16.27 -0.94
N ASN A 190 -7.58 -15.45 -0.20
CA ASN A 190 -7.65 -14.00 -0.23
C ASN A 190 -7.48 -13.45 -1.65
N PHE A 191 -8.32 -12.48 -2.01
CA PHE A 191 -8.26 -11.77 -3.28
C PHE A 191 -7.67 -10.38 -3.07
N PRO A 192 -6.41 -10.14 -3.50
CA PRO A 192 -5.79 -8.85 -3.37
C PRO A 192 -6.35 -7.87 -4.42
N TYR A 193 -6.58 -6.63 -4.02
CA TYR A 193 -7.03 -5.56 -4.90
C TYR A 193 -6.39 -4.22 -4.52
N LEU A 194 -6.53 -3.23 -5.39
CA LEU A 194 -6.05 -1.87 -5.13
C LEU A 194 -7.24 -0.93 -4.95
N GLU A 195 -7.10 0.01 -4.04
CA GLU A 195 -7.91 1.22 -3.98
C GLU A 195 -7.04 2.41 -4.40
N MET A 196 -7.53 3.19 -5.35
CA MET A 196 -6.89 4.38 -5.85
C MET A 196 -7.21 5.59 -4.95
N ILE A 197 -6.17 6.27 -4.49
CA ILE A 197 -6.26 7.44 -3.61
C ILE A 197 -5.52 8.59 -4.28
N SER A 198 -6.08 9.81 -4.29
CA SER A 198 -5.34 10.98 -4.76
C SER A 198 -4.18 11.28 -3.81
N ARG A 199 -2.97 11.44 -4.37
CA ARG A 199 -1.78 11.82 -3.60
C ARG A 199 -2.00 13.14 -2.88
N LYS A 200 -2.68 14.09 -3.53
CA LYS A 200 -2.99 15.41 -2.96
C LYS A 200 -3.88 15.25 -1.71
N THR A 201 -5.00 14.54 -1.85
CA THR A 201 -5.95 14.37 -0.74
C THR A 201 -5.36 13.52 0.39
N PHE A 202 -4.52 12.53 0.06
CA PHE A 202 -3.78 11.77 1.05
C PHE A 202 -2.91 12.68 1.92
N ILE A 203 -2.08 13.52 1.29
CA ILE A 203 -1.19 14.44 2.03
C ILE A 203 -2.03 15.44 2.84
N GLU A 204 -3.00 16.10 2.22
CA GLU A 204 -3.89 17.09 2.88
C GLU A 204 -4.60 16.51 4.10
N GLY A 205 -5.02 15.24 4.04
CA GLY A 205 -5.66 14.55 5.17
C GLY A 205 -4.80 14.45 6.44
N TYR A 206 -3.47 14.62 6.32
CA TYR A 206 -2.54 14.64 7.45
C TYR A 206 -2.01 16.04 7.79
N LEU A 207 -2.40 17.07 7.03
CA LEU A 207 -2.04 18.46 7.29
C LEU A 207 -3.10 19.18 8.16
N CYS A 208 -4.36 18.77 8.07
CA CYS A 208 -5.51 19.50 8.64
C CYS A 208 -5.73 19.35 10.16
N PHE A 209 -4.70 18.99 10.95
CA PHE A 209 -4.79 18.87 12.41
C PHE A 209 -3.90 19.90 13.14
N GLU A 210 -3.87 21.14 12.62
CA GLU A 210 -3.38 22.32 13.35
C GLU A 210 -4.56 23.11 13.94
#